data_AF-A0A346PJ12-F1
#
_entry.id   AF-A0A346PJ12-F1
#
_cell.length_a   1.000
_cell.length_b   1.000
_cell.length_c   1.000
_cell.angle_alpha   90.00
_cell.angle_beta   90.00
_cell.angle_gamma   90.00
#
_symmetry.space_group_name_H-M   'P 1'
#
loop_
_entity.id
_entity.type
_entity.pdbx_description
1 polymer ?
#
loop_
_entity_poly.entity_id
_entity_poly.type
_entity_poly.pdbx_seq_one_letter_code
_entity_poly.pdbx_strand_id
1 'polypeptide(L)'
;MYRAADDDGVSYGQIDRAVRTIDDLDGPAKTRAERLVRQTDGDGLRLIDELDGDSLQRVLDLDIDRATEFRSAAARNHGQGVAATDDVDAFARHADDLQGVDGLNSGPVEDFITAGDPGNVQGAVREVRRADEIGAANIERMDLEVYDGKRQIGELDIQRTNGEVVESKSTFGYSADEIDTQFDRKLQTMMDHDDVAFDGNAFEVRATQVGDEDLVRSKVAEWENRVANSGEWNNAEVTIRVVDESDGSVITN
;
A
#
# COMPACT_ATOMS: atom_id res chain seq x y z
N MET A 1 -31.48 10.96 36.19
CA MET A 1 -30.45 9.96 35.86
C MET A 1 -29.93 10.32 34.47
N TYR A 2 -28.97 11.25 34.41
CA TYR A 2 -28.31 11.61 33.15
C TYR A 2 -27.23 10.56 32.92
N ARG A 3 -27.48 9.63 31.99
CA ARG A 3 -26.39 8.86 31.37
C ARG A 3 -25.73 9.82 30.38
N ALA A 4 -24.46 10.15 30.63
CA ALA A 4 -23.59 10.67 29.59
C ALA A 4 -23.67 9.69 28.42
N ALA A 5 -24.07 10.18 27.26
CA ALA A 5 -23.79 9.52 26.01
C ALA A 5 -22.28 9.65 25.81
N ASP A 6 -21.62 8.53 25.54
CA ASP A 6 -20.20 8.49 25.20
C ASP A 6 -19.91 9.45 24.02
N ASP A 7 -18.79 10.14 24.14
CA ASP A 7 -18.33 11.31 23.38
C ASP A 7 -17.72 10.91 22.02
N ASP A 8 -18.40 10.06 21.24
CA ASP A 8 -17.95 9.58 19.92
C ASP A 8 -18.66 10.27 18.74
N GLY A 9 -19.53 11.26 19.03
CA GLY A 9 -20.31 11.99 18.03
C GLY A 9 -19.58 13.21 17.47
N VAL A 10 -19.83 13.56 16.20
CA VAL A 10 -19.35 14.82 15.60
C VAL A 10 -19.95 16.00 16.36
N SER A 11 -19.11 16.87 16.91
CA SER A 11 -19.57 18.04 17.64
C SER A 11 -20.24 19.07 16.71
N TYR A 12 -21.18 19.87 17.24
CA TYR A 12 -21.81 20.95 16.45
C TYR A 12 -20.80 21.90 15.81
N GLY A 13 -19.66 22.15 16.48
CA GLY A 13 -18.59 22.98 15.94
C GLY A 13 -17.87 22.33 14.75
N GLN A 14 -17.66 21.01 14.77
CA GLN A 14 -17.11 20.27 13.64
C GLN A 14 -18.09 20.25 12.46
N ILE A 15 -19.39 20.03 12.71
CA ILE A 15 -20.41 20.09 11.66
C ILE A 15 -20.40 21.46 10.98
N ASP A 16 -20.40 22.53 11.77
CA ASP A 16 -20.41 23.91 11.27
C ASP A 16 -19.15 24.26 10.45
N ARG A 17 -17.97 23.79 10.87
CA ARG A 17 -16.73 23.96 10.10
C ARG A 17 -16.72 23.12 8.81
N ALA A 18 -17.04 21.84 8.89
CA ALA A 18 -17.12 20.96 7.72
C ALA A 18 -18.13 21.48 6.68
N VAL A 19 -19.29 21.97 7.12
CA VAL A 19 -20.28 22.58 6.22
C VAL A 19 -19.73 23.84 5.54
N ARG A 20 -19.03 24.72 6.26
CA ARG A 20 -18.35 25.87 5.63
C ARG A 20 -17.32 25.42 4.61
N THR A 21 -16.48 24.44 4.95
CA THR A 21 -15.51 23.87 4.01
C THR A 21 -16.20 23.35 2.74
N ILE A 22 -17.31 22.62 2.87
CA ILE A 22 -18.09 22.12 1.72
C ILE A 22 -18.70 23.28 0.93
N ASP A 23 -19.16 24.33 1.60
CA ASP A 23 -19.77 25.48 0.94
C ASP A 23 -18.76 26.33 0.17
N ASP A 24 -17.51 26.36 0.62
CA ASP A 24 -16.39 27.03 -0.04
C ASP A 24 -15.81 26.22 -1.22
N LEU A 25 -16.16 24.93 -1.33
CA LEU A 25 -15.84 24.11 -2.51
C LEU A 25 -16.74 24.45 -3.70
N ASP A 26 -16.23 24.27 -4.91
CA ASP A 26 -16.97 24.46 -6.15
C ASP A 26 -17.03 23.19 -7.01
N GLY A 27 -18.05 23.12 -7.87
CA GLY A 27 -18.13 22.15 -8.96
C GLY A 27 -18.10 20.66 -8.54
N PRO A 28 -17.28 19.82 -9.19
CA PRO A 28 -17.19 18.40 -8.87
C PRO A 28 -16.76 18.11 -7.44
N ALA A 29 -15.82 18.89 -6.89
CA ALA A 29 -15.31 18.70 -5.53
C ALA A 29 -16.43 18.85 -4.50
N LYS A 30 -17.24 19.92 -4.58
CA LYS A 30 -18.43 20.09 -3.72
C LYS A 30 -19.39 18.91 -3.83
N THR A 31 -19.69 18.48 -5.05
CA THR A 31 -20.61 17.36 -5.29
C THR A 31 -20.10 16.05 -4.66
N ARG A 32 -18.80 15.81 -4.73
CA ARG A 32 -18.15 14.63 -4.13
C ARG A 32 -18.10 14.73 -2.61
N ALA A 33 -17.82 15.90 -2.04
CA ALA A 33 -17.83 16.13 -0.60
C ALA A 33 -19.23 15.93 0.00
N GLU A 34 -20.27 16.47 -0.63
CA GLU A 34 -21.66 16.24 -0.22
C GLU A 34 -22.05 14.76 -0.34
N ARG A 35 -21.57 14.07 -1.38
CA ARG A 35 -21.81 12.62 -1.53
C ARG A 35 -21.13 11.83 -0.42
N LEU A 36 -19.89 12.19 -0.08
CA LEU A 36 -19.14 11.56 1.00
C LEU A 36 -19.91 11.65 2.32
N VAL A 37 -20.33 12.86 2.71
CA VAL A 37 -21.15 13.06 3.92
C VAL A 37 -22.43 12.23 3.90
N ARG A 38 -23.12 12.12 2.75
CA ARG A 38 -24.33 11.28 2.64
C ARG A 38 -24.05 9.76 2.75
N GLN A 39 -22.84 9.30 2.44
CA GLN A 39 -22.47 7.89 2.41
C GLN A 39 -21.84 7.40 3.71
N THR A 40 -21.29 8.32 4.50
CA THR A 40 -20.52 8.01 5.71
C THR A 40 -20.97 8.81 6.93
N ASP A 41 -22.02 9.63 6.80
CA ASP A 41 -22.61 10.44 7.86
C ASP A 41 -21.54 11.28 8.61
N GLY A 42 -21.40 11.02 9.91
CA GLY A 42 -20.47 11.75 10.77
C GLY A 42 -19.00 11.56 10.40
N ASP A 43 -18.63 10.39 9.89
CA ASP A 43 -17.25 10.09 9.51
C ASP A 43 -16.80 10.97 8.35
N GLY A 44 -17.70 11.22 7.39
CA GLY A 44 -17.44 12.13 6.27
C GLY A 44 -17.26 13.58 6.71
N LEU A 45 -18.08 14.03 7.66
CA LEU A 45 -17.94 15.38 8.24
C LEU A 45 -16.63 15.53 9.02
N ARG A 46 -16.25 14.50 9.79
CA ARG A 46 -15.00 14.49 10.55
C ARG A 46 -13.79 14.56 9.62
N LEU A 47 -13.74 13.70 8.60
CA LEU A 47 -12.63 13.71 7.63
C LEU A 47 -12.51 15.07 6.91
N ILE A 48 -13.63 15.68 6.50
CA ILE A 48 -13.64 17.00 5.83
C ILE A 48 -13.19 18.13 6.76
N ASP A 49 -13.51 18.06 8.06
CA ASP A 49 -13.06 19.05 9.04
C ASP A 49 -11.56 18.95 9.34
N GLU A 50 -11.02 17.74 9.35
CA GLU A 50 -9.65 17.45 9.80
C GLU A 50 -8.60 17.51 8.67
N LEU A 51 -8.99 17.25 7.42
CA LEU A 51 -8.12 17.49 6.28
C LEU A 51 -7.94 19.00 6.04
N ASP A 52 -6.70 19.42 5.79
CA ASP A 52 -6.46 20.75 5.25
C ASP A 52 -7.04 20.89 3.83
N GLY A 53 -7.17 22.13 3.34
CA GLY A 53 -7.82 22.41 2.06
C GLY A 53 -7.15 21.76 0.85
N ASP A 54 -5.82 21.65 0.83
CA ASP A 54 -5.08 21.06 -0.29
C ASP A 54 -5.21 19.54 -0.27
N SER A 55 -5.09 18.93 0.91
CA SER A 55 -5.27 17.50 1.15
C SER A 55 -6.71 17.07 0.84
N LEU A 56 -7.71 17.85 1.27
CA LEU A 56 -9.10 17.61 0.95
C LEU A 56 -9.36 17.68 -0.55
N GLN A 57 -8.86 18.72 -1.24
CA GLN A 57 -9.04 18.86 -2.68
C GLN A 57 -8.45 17.66 -3.41
N ARG A 58 -7.26 17.20 -3.02
CA ARG A 58 -6.61 16.01 -3.58
C ARG A 58 -7.44 14.74 -3.40
N VAL A 59 -7.91 14.46 -2.18
CA VAL A 59 -8.78 13.31 -1.90
C VAL A 59 -10.07 13.39 -2.73
N LEU A 60 -10.67 14.58 -2.86
CA LEU A 60 -11.88 14.78 -3.65
C LEU A 60 -11.63 14.70 -5.15
N ASP A 61 -10.44 15.02 -5.65
CA ASP A 61 -10.12 14.99 -7.08
C ASP A 61 -9.49 13.70 -7.57
N LEU A 62 -9.00 12.84 -6.66
CA LEU A 62 -8.41 11.53 -6.97
C LEU A 62 -9.15 10.79 -8.10
N ASP A 63 -8.44 10.47 -9.17
CA ASP A 63 -9.03 9.94 -10.41
C ASP A 63 -8.62 8.48 -10.70
N ILE A 64 -9.00 7.58 -9.78
CA ILE A 64 -8.88 6.12 -9.95
C ILE A 64 -10.27 5.47 -10.11
N ASP A 65 -10.34 4.28 -10.71
CA ASP A 65 -11.61 3.58 -10.96
C ASP A 65 -12.46 3.41 -9.70
N ARG A 66 -11.81 3.11 -8.56
CA ARG A 66 -12.46 2.93 -7.26
C ARG A 66 -12.47 4.18 -6.39
N ALA A 67 -12.28 5.38 -6.94
CA ALA A 67 -12.11 6.60 -6.14
C ALA A 67 -13.33 6.92 -5.25
N THR A 68 -14.55 6.52 -5.64
CA THR A 68 -15.73 6.72 -4.78
C THR A 68 -15.72 5.78 -3.56
N GLU A 69 -15.30 4.54 -3.77
CA GLU A 69 -15.17 3.55 -2.69
C GLU A 69 -14.03 3.93 -1.77
N PHE A 70 -12.88 4.32 -2.32
CA PHE A 70 -11.73 4.83 -1.56
C PHE A 70 -12.14 5.98 -0.64
N ARG A 71 -12.81 7.05 -1.15
CA ARG A 71 -13.22 8.20 -0.31
C ARG A 71 -14.12 7.77 0.85
N SER A 72 -15.05 6.86 0.58
CA SER A 72 -15.96 6.33 1.61
C SER A 72 -15.20 5.52 2.66
N ALA A 73 -14.24 4.69 2.23
CA ALA A 73 -13.41 3.90 3.12
C ALA A 73 -12.44 4.79 3.92
N ALA A 74 -11.79 5.77 3.30
CA ALA A 74 -10.95 6.75 3.96
C ALA A 74 -11.67 7.45 5.12
N ALA A 75 -12.92 7.91 4.90
CA ALA A 75 -13.70 8.52 5.97
C ALA A 75 -13.98 7.53 7.11
N ARG A 76 -14.40 6.30 6.79
CA ARG A 76 -14.70 5.26 7.80
C ARG A 76 -13.45 4.82 8.56
N ASN A 77 -12.36 4.53 7.86
CA ASN A 77 -11.09 4.13 8.46
C ASN A 77 -10.54 5.25 9.35
N HIS A 78 -10.65 6.50 8.91
CA HIS A 78 -10.31 7.65 9.74
C HIS A 78 -11.21 7.76 10.98
N GLY A 79 -12.53 7.66 10.80
CA GLY A 79 -13.49 7.70 11.90
C GLY A 79 -13.30 6.59 12.94
N GLN A 80 -12.74 5.44 12.52
CA GLN A 80 -12.40 4.31 13.37
C GLN A 80 -10.97 4.36 13.95
N GLY A 81 -10.17 5.38 13.62
CA GLY A 81 -8.77 5.47 14.03
C GLY A 81 -7.85 4.44 13.35
N VAL A 82 -8.30 3.84 12.25
CA VAL A 82 -7.55 2.90 11.40
C VAL A 82 -6.63 3.66 10.44
N ALA A 83 -7.04 4.84 9.95
CA ALA A 83 -6.23 5.69 9.08
C ALA A 83 -6.06 7.09 9.68
N ALA A 84 -4.84 7.62 9.71
CA ALA A 84 -4.65 9.05 9.95
C ALA A 84 -5.04 9.86 8.71
N THR A 85 -5.35 11.15 8.88
CA THR A 85 -5.55 12.07 7.74
C THR A 85 -4.32 12.14 6.84
N ASP A 86 -3.13 12.08 7.44
CA ASP A 86 -1.85 12.03 6.71
C ASP A 86 -1.73 10.77 5.83
N ASP A 87 -2.22 9.61 6.30
CA ASP A 87 -2.23 8.38 5.50
C ASP A 87 -3.20 8.49 4.32
N VAL A 88 -4.38 9.09 4.54
CA VAL A 88 -5.39 9.32 3.50
C VAL A 88 -4.87 10.28 2.42
N ASP A 89 -4.26 11.40 2.82
CA ASP A 89 -3.65 12.37 1.90
C ASP A 89 -2.46 11.76 1.16
N ALA A 90 -1.56 11.06 1.86
CA ALA A 90 -0.43 10.38 1.23
C ALA A 90 -0.88 9.34 0.21
N PHE A 91 -1.88 8.52 0.55
CA PHE A 91 -2.44 7.55 -0.40
C PHE A 91 -2.99 8.25 -1.63
N ALA A 92 -3.86 9.26 -1.45
CA ALA A 92 -4.46 9.99 -2.55
C ALA A 92 -3.43 10.72 -3.42
N ARG A 93 -2.32 11.20 -2.83
CA ARG A 93 -1.21 11.82 -3.56
C ARG A 93 -0.55 10.86 -4.51
N HIS A 94 -0.15 9.70 -4.03
CA HIS A 94 0.62 8.75 -4.82
C HIS A 94 -0.25 7.96 -5.79
N ALA A 95 -1.49 7.65 -5.42
CA ALA A 95 -2.40 6.89 -6.27
C ALA A 95 -2.88 7.69 -7.51
N ASP A 96 -2.93 9.02 -7.45
CA ASP A 96 -3.37 9.86 -8.57
C ASP A 96 -2.41 9.76 -9.77
N ASP A 97 -1.10 9.70 -9.51
CA ASP A 97 -0.06 9.56 -10.54
C ASP A 97 0.02 8.14 -11.13
N LEU A 98 -0.76 7.20 -10.59
CA LEU A 98 -0.80 5.79 -10.99
C LEU A 98 -2.07 5.42 -11.77
N GLN A 99 -2.88 6.40 -12.18
CA GLN A 99 -4.08 6.15 -12.95
C GLN A 99 -3.80 5.25 -14.18
N GLY A 100 -4.52 4.14 -14.26
CA GLY A 100 -4.44 3.19 -15.37
C GLY A 100 -3.35 2.12 -15.23
N VAL A 101 -2.55 2.13 -14.15
CA VAL A 101 -1.66 1.01 -13.81
C VAL A 101 -2.50 -0.21 -13.46
N ASP A 102 -2.21 -1.34 -14.11
CA ASP A 102 -2.89 -2.60 -13.83
C ASP A 102 -2.59 -3.08 -12.40
N GLY A 103 -3.60 -3.61 -11.72
CA GLY A 103 -3.50 -4.04 -10.33
C GLY A 103 -3.64 -2.95 -9.26
N LEU A 104 -3.55 -1.65 -9.59
CA LEU A 104 -3.70 -0.56 -8.60
C LEU A 104 -5.01 -0.70 -7.80
N ASN A 105 -6.11 -1.00 -8.50
CA ASN A 105 -7.45 -1.05 -7.90
C ASN A 105 -7.77 -2.38 -7.17
N SER A 106 -7.07 -3.48 -7.51
CA SER A 106 -7.23 -4.80 -6.87
C SER A 106 -6.27 -5.03 -5.71
N GLY A 107 -5.12 -4.37 -5.74
CA GLY A 107 -4.11 -4.43 -4.68
C GLY A 107 -4.25 -3.29 -3.69
N PRO A 108 -3.39 -2.26 -3.75
CA PRO A 108 -3.25 -1.31 -2.65
C PRO A 108 -4.52 -0.48 -2.41
N VAL A 109 -5.34 -0.21 -3.43
CA VAL A 109 -6.63 0.46 -3.23
C VAL A 109 -7.62 -0.46 -2.52
N GLU A 110 -7.65 -1.75 -2.85
CA GLU A 110 -8.49 -2.73 -2.15
C GLU A 110 -8.05 -2.91 -0.71
N ASP A 111 -6.75 -3.05 -0.48
CA ASP A 111 -6.14 -3.15 0.84
C ASP A 111 -6.47 -1.95 1.71
N PHE A 112 -6.38 -0.74 1.15
CA PHE A 112 -6.80 0.46 1.85
C PHE A 112 -8.31 0.42 2.17
N ILE A 113 -9.15 0.07 1.20
CA ILE A 113 -10.61 0.05 1.35
C ILE A 113 -11.06 -0.95 2.42
N THR A 114 -10.41 -2.10 2.48
CA THR A 114 -10.77 -3.23 3.34
C THR A 114 -9.95 -3.26 4.63
N ALA A 115 -9.05 -2.29 4.83
CA ALA A 115 -8.16 -2.23 5.98
C ALA A 115 -8.93 -2.35 7.29
N GLY A 116 -8.58 -3.38 8.07
CA GLY A 116 -9.14 -3.61 9.41
C GLY A 116 -8.28 -3.05 10.54
N ASP A 117 -7.08 -2.56 10.22
CA ASP A 117 -6.12 -2.04 11.19
C ASP A 117 -5.11 -1.08 10.51
N PRO A 118 -4.42 -0.23 11.30
CA PRO A 118 -3.47 0.76 10.77
C PRO A 118 -2.29 0.18 9.98
N GLY A 119 -1.88 -1.06 10.28
CA GLY A 119 -0.77 -1.72 9.57
C GLY A 119 -1.10 -1.96 8.11
N ASN A 120 -2.34 -2.36 7.81
CA ASN A 120 -2.83 -2.58 6.45
C ASN A 120 -2.92 -1.25 5.66
N VAL A 121 -3.45 -0.19 6.27
CA VAL A 121 -3.44 1.17 5.67
C VAL A 121 -2.02 1.59 5.31
N GLN A 122 -1.09 1.45 6.25
CA GLN A 122 0.30 1.83 6.02
C GLN A 122 0.98 0.97 4.97
N GLY A 123 0.59 -0.31 4.83
CA GLY A 123 1.03 -1.20 3.76
C GLY A 123 0.65 -0.63 2.40
N ALA A 124 -0.65 -0.41 2.21
CA ALA A 124 -1.22 0.17 0.99
C ALA A 124 -0.58 1.53 0.63
N VAL A 125 -0.41 2.43 1.62
CA VAL A 125 0.25 3.73 1.42
C VAL A 125 1.69 3.58 0.95
N ARG A 126 2.46 2.66 1.54
CA ARG A 126 3.85 2.42 1.12
C ARG A 126 3.93 1.86 -0.29
N GLU A 127 3.01 0.98 -0.66
CA GLU A 127 2.99 0.38 -1.98
C GLU A 127 2.67 1.42 -3.06
N VAL A 128 1.63 2.25 -2.90
CA VAL A 128 1.36 3.34 -3.87
C VAL A 128 2.48 4.36 -3.91
N ARG A 129 3.08 4.70 -2.76
CA ARG A 129 4.27 5.57 -2.71
C ARG A 129 5.42 4.97 -3.53
N ARG A 130 5.67 3.67 -3.38
CA ARG A 130 6.71 2.97 -4.14
C ARG A 130 6.44 3.00 -5.63
N ALA A 131 5.21 2.68 -6.01
CA ALA A 131 4.81 2.65 -7.40
C ALA A 131 4.98 4.05 -8.03
N ASP A 132 4.57 5.11 -7.32
CA ASP A 132 4.77 6.49 -7.75
C ASP A 132 6.26 6.85 -7.90
N GLU A 133 7.11 6.47 -6.92
CA GLU A 133 8.57 6.67 -7.00
C GLU A 133 9.22 5.94 -8.19
N ILE A 134 8.73 4.75 -8.55
CA ILE A 134 9.15 4.00 -9.74
C ILE A 134 8.64 4.70 -11.02
N GLY A 135 7.46 5.30 -10.93
CA GLY A 135 6.74 5.97 -12.00
C GLY A 135 5.92 4.99 -12.82
N ALA A 136 4.66 5.33 -13.08
CA ALA A 136 3.68 4.48 -13.79
C ALA A 136 4.21 3.90 -15.11
N ALA A 137 5.01 4.66 -15.87
CA ALA A 137 5.59 4.21 -17.14
C ALA A 137 6.60 3.07 -17.02
N ASN A 138 7.10 2.78 -15.81
CA ASN A 138 8.06 1.72 -15.53
C ASN A 138 7.42 0.53 -14.81
N ILE A 139 6.11 0.55 -14.57
CA ILE A 139 5.36 -0.54 -13.93
C ILE A 139 4.66 -1.35 -15.01
N GLU A 140 4.86 -2.67 -14.97
CA GLU A 140 4.06 -3.59 -15.77
C GLU A 140 2.73 -3.86 -15.08
N ARG A 141 2.80 -4.21 -13.79
CA ARG A 141 1.64 -4.60 -12.99
C ARG A 141 1.91 -4.43 -11.50
N MET A 142 0.86 -4.18 -10.74
CA MET A 142 0.85 -4.25 -9.28
C MET A 142 0.01 -5.45 -8.82
N ASP A 143 0.22 -5.92 -7.60
CA ASP A 143 -0.61 -6.95 -6.97
C ASP A 143 -0.73 -8.24 -7.81
N LEU A 144 0.39 -8.95 -7.89
CA LEU A 144 0.52 -10.22 -8.61
C LEU A 144 0.25 -11.38 -7.68
N GLU A 145 -1.01 -11.83 -7.66
CA GLU A 145 -1.48 -12.90 -6.80
C GLU A 145 -1.34 -14.28 -7.44
N VAL A 146 -0.90 -15.27 -6.65
CA VAL A 146 -0.89 -16.69 -7.03
C VAL A 146 -1.93 -17.45 -6.22
N TYR A 147 -2.71 -18.29 -6.90
CA TYR A 147 -3.82 -19.04 -6.31
C TYR A 147 -3.67 -20.56 -6.47
N ASP A 148 -3.91 -21.31 -5.40
CA ASP A 148 -4.25 -22.74 -5.45
C ASP A 148 -5.78 -22.89 -5.37
N GLY A 149 -6.40 -23.02 -6.54
CA GLY A 149 -7.85 -23.05 -6.68
C GLY A 149 -8.50 -21.71 -6.31
N LYS A 150 -9.05 -21.60 -5.10
CA LYS A 150 -9.64 -20.36 -4.57
C LYS A 150 -8.81 -19.73 -3.45
N ARG A 151 -7.73 -20.39 -3.05
CA ARG A 151 -6.89 -19.94 -1.94
C ARG A 151 -5.73 -19.16 -2.52
N GLN A 152 -5.61 -17.89 -2.17
CA GLN A 152 -4.39 -17.13 -2.41
C GLN A 152 -3.25 -17.77 -1.61
N ILE A 153 -2.16 -18.11 -2.29
CA ILE A 153 -0.97 -18.75 -1.70
C ILE A 153 0.26 -17.85 -1.76
N GLY A 154 0.24 -16.83 -2.62
CA GLY A 154 1.33 -15.91 -2.85
C GLY A 154 0.83 -14.58 -3.41
N GLU A 155 1.63 -13.55 -3.24
CA GLU A 155 1.37 -12.20 -3.72
C GLU A 155 2.71 -11.50 -3.91
N LEU A 156 2.85 -10.68 -4.96
CA LEU A 156 3.96 -9.78 -5.19
C LEU A 156 3.42 -8.36 -5.38
N ASP A 157 4.06 -7.37 -4.80
CA ASP A 157 3.52 -6.03 -4.70
C ASP A 157 3.63 -5.32 -6.07
N ILE A 158 4.84 -5.27 -6.67
CA ILE A 158 5.05 -4.52 -7.93
C ILE A 158 5.99 -5.28 -8.88
N GLN A 159 5.55 -5.47 -10.12
CA GLN A 159 6.40 -5.89 -11.24
C GLN A 159 6.73 -4.68 -12.12
N ARG A 160 8.04 -4.43 -12.33
CA ARG A 160 8.53 -3.42 -13.27
C ARG A 160 8.47 -3.94 -14.72
N THR A 161 8.45 -3.02 -15.68
CA THR A 161 8.49 -3.33 -17.12
C THR A 161 9.73 -4.09 -17.59
N ASN A 162 10.82 -4.07 -16.81
CA ASN A 162 12.02 -4.88 -17.06
C ASN A 162 11.91 -6.31 -16.47
N GLY A 163 10.80 -6.64 -15.82
CA GLY A 163 10.53 -7.93 -15.18
C GLY A 163 10.85 -7.97 -13.69
N GLU A 164 11.65 -7.04 -13.16
CA GLU A 164 12.06 -7.03 -11.76
C GLU A 164 10.85 -6.89 -10.83
N VAL A 165 10.89 -7.63 -9.72
CA VAL A 165 9.84 -7.58 -8.69
C VAL A 165 10.32 -6.76 -7.50
N VAL A 166 9.46 -5.89 -6.97
CA VAL A 166 9.78 -4.98 -5.86
C VAL A 166 8.75 -5.12 -4.75
N GLU A 167 9.21 -5.47 -3.54
CA GLU A 167 8.37 -5.53 -2.34
C GLU A 167 8.64 -4.39 -1.38
N SER A 168 7.55 -3.85 -0.83
CA SER A 168 7.59 -2.75 0.11
C SER A 168 7.26 -3.24 1.51
N LYS A 169 8.16 -2.99 2.47
CA LYS A 169 8.04 -3.46 3.86
C LYS A 169 8.22 -2.33 4.87
N SER A 170 7.54 -2.41 6.01
CA SER A 170 7.87 -1.55 7.15
C SER A 170 9.23 -1.94 7.72
N THR A 171 9.41 -3.23 7.96
CA THR A 171 10.53 -3.81 8.68
C THR A 171 11.00 -5.06 7.96
N PHE A 172 12.29 -5.29 7.95
CA PHE A 172 12.87 -6.52 7.42
C PHE A 172 14.16 -6.87 8.18
N GLY A 173 14.50 -8.15 8.26
CA GLY A 173 15.83 -8.56 8.71
C GLY A 173 16.06 -8.61 10.22
N TYR A 174 15.01 -8.72 11.04
CA TYR A 174 15.14 -8.81 12.50
C TYR A 174 15.33 -10.25 13.02
N SER A 175 15.00 -11.25 12.20
CA SER A 175 15.24 -12.65 12.52
C SER A 175 15.51 -13.50 11.28
N ALA A 176 16.35 -14.52 11.43
CA ALA A 176 16.71 -15.43 10.35
C ALA A 176 15.48 -16.18 9.80
N ASP A 177 14.63 -16.69 10.71
CA ASP A 177 13.43 -17.46 10.35
C ASP A 177 12.40 -16.62 9.60
N GLU A 178 12.26 -15.33 9.95
CA GLU A 178 11.37 -14.41 9.23
C GLU A 178 11.91 -14.12 7.83
N ILE A 179 13.22 -13.84 7.70
CA ILE A 179 13.85 -13.64 6.38
C ILE A 179 13.63 -14.88 5.51
N ASP A 180 13.92 -16.07 6.05
CA ASP A 180 13.75 -17.33 5.31
C ASP A 180 12.30 -17.55 4.90
N THR A 181 11.34 -17.31 5.78
CA THR A 181 9.91 -17.44 5.46
C THR A 181 9.46 -16.45 4.38
N GLN A 182 9.95 -15.21 4.43
CA GLN A 182 9.61 -14.20 3.43
C GLN A 182 10.22 -14.53 2.07
N PHE A 183 11.51 -14.91 2.02
CA PHE A 183 12.15 -15.30 0.77
C PHE A 183 11.56 -16.57 0.18
N ASP A 184 11.32 -17.61 0.99
CA ASP A 184 10.66 -18.83 0.53
C ASP A 184 9.33 -18.51 -0.15
N ARG A 185 8.46 -17.75 0.55
CA ARG A 185 7.14 -17.40 0.03
C ARG A 185 7.21 -16.53 -1.23
N LYS A 186 8.02 -15.47 -1.24
CA LYS A 186 8.06 -14.52 -2.35
C LYS A 186 8.75 -15.11 -3.57
N LEU A 187 9.86 -15.83 -3.40
CA LEU A 187 10.52 -16.51 -4.52
C LEU A 187 9.66 -17.64 -5.09
N GLN A 188 8.96 -18.41 -4.25
CA GLN A 188 8.00 -19.41 -4.71
C GLN A 188 6.87 -18.76 -5.53
N THR A 189 6.35 -17.62 -5.04
CA THR A 189 5.33 -16.84 -5.76
C THR A 189 5.85 -16.37 -7.12
N MET A 190 7.08 -15.84 -7.20
CA MET A 190 7.70 -15.48 -8.48
C MET A 190 7.86 -16.67 -9.41
N MET A 191 8.23 -17.84 -8.89
CA MET A 191 8.39 -19.06 -9.68
C MET A 191 7.05 -19.60 -10.22
N ASP A 192 5.97 -19.45 -9.45
CA ASP A 192 4.65 -19.99 -9.78
C ASP A 192 3.77 -19.02 -10.58
N HIS A 193 4.12 -17.73 -10.66
CA HIS A 193 3.33 -16.73 -11.36
C HIS A 193 3.65 -16.69 -12.87
N ASP A 194 2.65 -16.93 -13.72
CA ASP A 194 2.80 -17.07 -15.18
C ASP A 194 3.44 -15.85 -15.88
N ASP A 195 3.17 -14.64 -15.37
CA ASP A 195 3.68 -13.38 -15.95
C ASP A 195 5.06 -12.97 -15.40
N VAL A 196 5.63 -13.70 -14.44
CA VAL A 196 6.91 -13.36 -13.82
C VAL A 196 7.98 -14.33 -14.30
N ALA A 197 8.98 -13.81 -15.02
CA ALA A 197 10.18 -14.58 -15.29
C ALA A 197 10.91 -14.83 -13.97
N PHE A 198 11.11 -16.08 -13.58
CA PHE A 198 11.86 -16.39 -12.36
C PHE A 198 13.36 -16.46 -12.64
N ASP A 199 13.78 -17.24 -13.63
CA ASP A 199 15.19 -17.43 -13.98
C ASP A 199 15.77 -16.21 -14.71
N GLY A 200 16.90 -15.73 -14.22
CA GLY A 200 17.58 -14.53 -14.67
C GLY A 200 16.94 -13.21 -14.22
N ASN A 201 16.04 -13.23 -13.23
CA ASN A 201 15.32 -12.05 -12.76
C ASN A 201 15.82 -11.54 -11.39
N ALA A 202 15.38 -10.35 -11.00
CA ALA A 202 15.70 -9.74 -9.71
C ALA A 202 14.48 -9.55 -8.82
N PHE A 203 14.70 -9.74 -7.52
CA PHE A 203 13.76 -9.52 -6.44
C PHE A 203 14.32 -8.45 -5.48
N GLU A 204 13.67 -7.29 -5.40
CA GLU A 204 14.11 -6.16 -4.59
C GLU A 204 13.18 -5.97 -3.38
N VAL A 205 13.70 -6.17 -2.17
CA VAL A 205 13.01 -5.80 -0.93
C VAL A 205 13.42 -4.39 -0.54
N ARG A 206 12.45 -3.50 -0.35
CA ARG A 206 12.68 -2.16 0.18
C ARG A 206 11.95 -1.99 1.50
N ALA A 207 12.72 -1.77 2.56
CA ALA A 207 12.18 -1.67 3.91
C ALA A 207 12.49 -0.31 4.54
N THR A 208 11.52 0.27 5.25
CA THR A 208 11.75 1.53 5.98
C THR A 208 12.68 1.37 7.20
N GLN A 209 12.84 0.14 7.67
CA GLN A 209 13.76 -0.22 8.74
C GLN A 209 14.34 -1.59 8.45
N VAL A 210 15.66 -1.69 8.39
CA VAL A 210 16.33 -2.98 8.37
C VAL A 210 16.97 -3.28 9.72
N GLY A 211 16.82 -4.51 10.18
CA GLY A 211 17.36 -4.99 11.45
C GLY A 211 18.87 -5.23 11.40
N ASP A 212 19.27 -6.50 11.36
CA ASP A 212 20.68 -6.88 11.31
C ASP A 212 21.14 -7.01 9.86
N GLU A 213 21.88 -6.00 9.37
CA GLU A 213 22.38 -5.98 8.00
C GLU A 213 23.31 -7.16 7.65
N ASP A 214 24.13 -7.61 8.60
CA ASP A 214 25.07 -8.71 8.36
C ASP A 214 24.32 -10.04 8.26
N LEU A 215 23.27 -10.21 9.08
CA LEU A 215 22.33 -11.31 8.95
C LEU A 215 21.62 -11.27 7.60
N VAL A 216 21.11 -10.11 7.18
CA VAL A 216 20.43 -9.93 5.88
C VAL A 216 21.36 -10.30 4.73
N ARG A 217 22.60 -9.77 4.70
CA ARG A 217 23.60 -10.13 3.68
C ARG A 217 23.87 -11.62 3.65
N SER A 218 24.06 -12.23 4.83
CA SER A 218 24.31 -13.66 4.94
C SER A 218 23.13 -14.49 4.39
N LYS A 219 21.89 -14.08 4.69
CA LYS A 219 20.69 -14.77 4.24
C LYS A 219 20.43 -14.61 2.75
N VAL A 220 20.65 -13.42 2.20
CA VAL A 220 20.57 -13.22 0.75
C VAL A 220 21.53 -14.15 0.01
N ALA A 221 22.81 -14.17 0.39
CA ALA A 221 23.79 -15.07 -0.22
C ALA A 221 23.43 -16.57 -0.06
N GLU A 222 22.83 -16.95 1.08
CA GLU A 222 22.33 -18.31 1.30
C GLU A 222 21.20 -18.66 0.32
N TRP A 223 20.23 -17.75 0.14
CA TRP A 223 19.08 -17.96 -0.73
C TRP A 223 19.42 -17.97 -2.21
N GLU A 224 20.24 -17.04 -2.69
CA GLU A 224 20.73 -17.05 -4.07
C GLU A 224 21.49 -18.34 -4.38
N ASN A 225 22.33 -18.81 -3.43
CA ASN A 225 23.02 -20.08 -3.57
C ASN A 225 22.04 -21.26 -3.60
N ARG A 226 21.03 -21.25 -2.72
CA ARG A 226 20.00 -22.30 -2.65
C ARG A 226 19.24 -22.40 -3.97
N VAL A 227 18.79 -21.27 -4.52
CA VAL A 227 18.03 -21.21 -5.79
C VAL A 227 18.88 -21.74 -6.94
N ALA A 228 20.14 -21.29 -7.07
CA ALA A 228 21.04 -21.73 -8.13
C ALA A 228 21.44 -23.22 -8.06
N ASN A 229 21.55 -23.78 -6.85
CA ASN A 229 22.10 -25.13 -6.65
C ASN A 229 21.05 -26.18 -6.28
N SER A 230 19.76 -25.85 -6.27
CA SER A 230 18.68 -26.78 -5.93
C SER A 230 17.79 -27.08 -7.14
N GLY A 231 17.54 -28.37 -7.38
CA GLY A 231 16.57 -28.80 -8.38
C GLY A 231 15.12 -28.48 -8.02
N GLU A 232 14.83 -28.18 -6.74
CA GLU A 232 13.52 -27.63 -6.31
C GLU A 232 13.22 -26.30 -7.00
N TRP A 233 14.26 -25.49 -7.21
CA TRP A 233 14.20 -24.15 -7.79
C TRP A 233 14.64 -24.14 -9.26
N ASN A 234 14.61 -25.31 -9.91
CA ASN A 234 15.04 -25.51 -11.29
C ASN A 234 16.49 -25.03 -11.59
N ASN A 235 17.33 -24.91 -10.57
CA ASN A 235 18.67 -24.34 -10.70
C ASN A 235 18.67 -22.93 -11.32
N ALA A 236 17.62 -22.15 -11.06
CA ALA A 236 17.46 -20.80 -11.58
C ALA A 236 18.53 -19.83 -11.02
N GLU A 237 18.77 -18.74 -11.73
CA GLU A 237 19.55 -17.61 -11.25
C GLU A 237 18.60 -16.47 -10.85
N VAL A 238 18.62 -16.08 -9.58
CA VAL A 238 17.85 -14.92 -9.08
C VAL A 238 18.78 -14.00 -8.33
N THR A 239 18.67 -12.70 -8.57
CA THR A 239 19.37 -11.67 -7.79
C THR A 239 18.44 -11.10 -6.73
N ILE A 240 18.86 -11.11 -5.46
CA ILE A 240 18.07 -10.56 -4.35
C ILE A 240 18.73 -9.30 -3.84
N ARG A 241 18.02 -8.18 -3.96
CA ARG A 241 18.45 -6.87 -3.49
C ARG A 241 17.67 -6.46 -2.26
N VAL A 242 18.36 -5.89 -1.27
CA VAL A 242 17.71 -5.30 -0.08
C VAL A 242 18.16 -3.86 0.10
N VAL A 243 17.19 -2.94 0.21
CA VAL A 243 17.39 -1.51 0.39
C VAL A 243 16.80 -1.07 1.74
N ASP A 244 17.61 -0.40 2.56
CA ASP A 244 17.12 0.35 3.72
C ASP A 244 16.76 1.77 3.29
N GLU A 245 15.50 2.14 3.44
CA GLU A 245 15.03 3.45 3.01
C GLU A 245 15.30 4.57 4.01
N SER A 246 15.62 4.23 5.26
CA SER A 246 15.87 5.24 6.29
C SER A 246 17.09 6.11 5.94
N ASP A 247 18.04 5.55 5.21
CA ASP A 247 19.24 6.24 4.70
C ASP A 247 19.51 6.01 3.20
N GLY A 248 18.69 5.20 2.53
CA GLY A 248 18.81 4.89 1.11
C GLY A 248 19.95 3.91 0.79
N SER A 249 20.50 3.23 1.80
CA SER A 249 21.60 2.28 1.63
C SER A 249 21.14 0.99 0.96
N VAL A 250 22.01 0.45 0.10
CA VAL A 250 21.84 -0.88 -0.49
C VAL A 250 22.64 -1.85 0.36
N ILE A 251 21.95 -2.75 1.07
CA ILE A 251 22.58 -3.69 1.99
C ILE A 251 23.31 -4.80 1.22
N THR A 252 22.69 -5.26 0.14
CA THR A 252 23.20 -6.28 -0.78
C THR A 252 22.66 -6.04 -2.18
N ASN A 253 23.47 -6.38 -3.19
CA ASN A 253 23.13 -6.26 -4.60
C ASN A 253 22.68 -7.60 -5.15
#